data_AF-A0A498LLZ6-F1
#
_entry.id   AF-A0A498LLZ6-F1
#
_cell.length_a   1.000
_cell.length_b   1.000
_cell.length_c   1.000
_cell.angle_alpha   90.00
_cell.angle_beta   90.00
_cell.angle_gamma   90.00
#
_symmetry.space_group_name_H-M   'P 1'
#
loop_
_entity.id
_entity.type
_entity.pdbx_description
1 polymer ?
#
loop_
_entity_poly.entity_id
_entity_poly.type
_entity_poly.pdbx_seq_one_letter_code
_entity_poly.pdbx_strand_id
1 'polypeptide(L)'
;MAPLAEGTPLARCLVLLHSLLLLLPRGVPCRGATRAPESPCHRAEHPLISHTEIEPWIHRFRSEGTVDYSQLTFDPGQNELIVGASGTGAEAEWHCDEFTKGACFSRGKSELTNLTEVHDQISGMARCPYNPLHNSTALITSSGELYAATAMDFSGRDPAIYRSLGGLPPLRTAQYNSKWLNGIV
;
A
#
# COMPACT_ATOMS: atom_id res chain seq x y z
N MET A 1 -74.01 -33.29 14.60
CA MET A 1 -73.30 -34.57 14.81
C MET A 1 -72.85 -35.04 13.44
N ALA A 2 -71.56 -34.87 13.12
CA ALA A 2 -70.99 -35.15 11.80
C ALA A 2 -70.58 -36.63 11.66
N PRO A 3 -70.44 -37.14 10.43
CA PRO A 3 -69.48 -38.20 10.14
C PRO A 3 -68.49 -37.83 9.02
N LEU A 4 -67.24 -38.23 9.20
CA LEU A 4 -66.19 -38.45 8.20
C LEU A 4 -65.35 -39.61 8.76
N ALA A 5 -64.75 -40.53 8.02
CA ALA A 5 -64.78 -40.90 6.61
C ALA A 5 -64.11 -42.28 6.51
N GLU A 6 -64.56 -43.13 5.58
CA GLU A 6 -63.93 -44.41 5.27
C GLU A 6 -62.73 -44.22 4.31
N GLY A 7 -61.63 -44.91 4.59
CA GLY A 7 -60.33 -44.77 3.94
C GLY A 7 -60.21 -45.39 2.55
N THR A 8 -59.31 -44.83 1.73
CA THR A 8 -58.87 -45.39 0.45
C THR A 8 -57.37 -45.73 0.47
N PRO A 9 -56.92 -46.83 -0.17
CA PRO A 9 -55.61 -47.42 0.09
C PRO A 9 -54.47 -46.80 -0.75
N LEU A 10 -53.37 -46.48 -0.05
CA LEU A 10 -52.10 -45.91 -0.53
C LEU A 10 -51.47 -46.62 -1.74
N ALA A 11 -51.83 -47.89 -1.99
CA ALA A 11 -51.29 -48.70 -3.09
C ALA A 11 -51.61 -48.14 -4.48
N ARG A 12 -52.75 -47.43 -4.65
CA ARG A 12 -53.12 -46.83 -5.95
C ARG A 12 -52.29 -45.59 -6.31
N CYS A 13 -51.82 -44.83 -5.32
CA CYS A 13 -50.97 -43.65 -5.56
C CYS A 13 -49.55 -44.04 -6.00
N LEU A 14 -48.99 -45.12 -5.46
CA LEU A 14 -47.61 -45.52 -5.76
C LEU A 14 -47.42 -46.06 -7.18
N VAL A 15 -48.44 -46.72 -7.74
CA VAL A 15 -48.41 -47.25 -9.11
C VAL A 15 -48.47 -46.11 -10.14
N LEU A 16 -49.27 -45.07 -9.87
CA LEU A 16 -49.36 -43.89 -10.75
C LEU A 16 -48.06 -43.09 -10.80
N LEU A 17 -47.31 -43.02 -9.69
CA LEU A 17 -46.01 -42.34 -9.61
C LEU A 17 -44.89 -43.08 -10.37
N HIS A 18 -44.88 -44.41 -10.36
CA HIS A 18 -43.90 -45.19 -11.14
C HIS A 18 -44.15 -45.11 -12.65
N SER A 19 -45.42 -45.05 -13.08
CA SER A 19 -45.75 -44.87 -14.51
C SER A 19 -45.38 -43.48 -15.06
N LEU A 20 -45.39 -42.45 -14.22
CA LEU A 20 -45.06 -41.07 -14.65
C LEU A 20 -43.55 -40.86 -14.84
N LEU A 21 -42.71 -41.63 -14.14
CA LEU A 21 -41.24 -41.51 -14.24
C LEU A 21 -40.65 -42.14 -15.52
N LEU A 22 -41.40 -43.03 -16.19
CA LEU A 22 -40.95 -43.74 -17.40
C LEU A 22 -41.30 -43.03 -18.73
N LEU A 23 -42.05 -41.93 -18.67
CA LEU A 23 -42.51 -41.18 -19.84
C LEU A 23 -41.77 -39.84 -20.06
N LEU A 24 -40.78 -39.51 -19.25
CA LEU A 24 -39.92 -38.36 -19.52
C LEU A 24 -38.87 -38.73 -20.58
N PRO A 25 -38.88 -38.10 -21.77
CA PRO A 25 -37.95 -38.41 -22.84
C PRO A 25 -36.51 -38.10 -22.37
N ARG A 26 -35.71 -39.16 -22.23
CA ARG A 26 -34.25 -39.08 -22.22
C ARG A 26 -33.79 -38.65 -23.61
N GLY A 27 -33.49 -37.37 -23.79
CA GLY A 27 -32.82 -36.89 -24.99
C GLY A 27 -33.10 -35.44 -25.30
N VAL A 28 -32.43 -34.53 -24.59
CA VAL A 28 -32.12 -33.22 -25.16
C VAL A 28 -30.77 -33.38 -25.86
N PRO A 29 -30.67 -33.22 -27.19
CA PRO A 29 -29.37 -33.06 -27.81
C PRO A 29 -28.79 -31.75 -27.31
N CYS A 30 -27.62 -31.82 -26.65
CA CYS A 30 -26.84 -30.64 -26.31
C CYS A 30 -26.49 -29.90 -27.62
N ARG A 31 -27.33 -28.91 -27.96
CA ARG A 31 -27.10 -27.98 -29.05
C ARG A 31 -25.95 -27.09 -28.59
N GLY A 32 -24.78 -27.29 -29.20
CA GLY A 32 -23.62 -26.41 -29.16
C GLY A 32 -23.22 -25.94 -27.77
N ALA A 33 -22.26 -26.63 -27.14
CA ALA A 33 -21.41 -25.99 -26.16
C ALA A 33 -20.70 -24.82 -26.85
N THR A 34 -21.29 -23.63 -26.83
CA THR A 34 -20.51 -22.40 -26.97
C THR A 34 -19.61 -22.41 -25.75
N ARG A 35 -18.36 -22.81 -25.98
CA ARG A 35 -17.28 -22.81 -24.99
C ARG A 35 -17.31 -21.44 -24.32
N ALA A 36 -17.71 -21.37 -23.05
CA ALA A 36 -17.47 -20.16 -22.27
C ALA A 36 -15.97 -19.88 -22.37
N PRO A 37 -15.55 -18.63 -22.61
CA PRO A 37 -14.13 -18.32 -22.65
C PRO A 37 -13.54 -18.79 -21.34
N GLU A 38 -12.61 -19.75 -21.41
CA GLU A 38 -11.93 -20.32 -20.26
C GLU A 38 -11.40 -19.17 -19.41
N SER A 39 -11.72 -19.15 -18.11
CA SER A 39 -11.22 -18.11 -17.22
C SER A 39 -9.70 -18.08 -17.31
N PRO A 40 -9.08 -16.91 -17.57
CA PRO A 40 -7.63 -16.82 -17.80
C PRO A 40 -6.80 -17.29 -16.59
N CYS A 41 -7.44 -17.50 -15.44
CA CYS A 41 -6.86 -18.00 -14.18
C CYS A 41 -6.25 -19.41 -14.26
N HIS A 42 -6.51 -20.20 -15.31
CA HIS A 42 -5.96 -21.55 -15.47
C HIS A 42 -4.78 -21.64 -16.45
N ARG A 43 -4.34 -20.51 -17.02
CA ARG A 43 -3.18 -20.50 -17.93
C ARG A 43 -1.89 -20.49 -17.13
N ALA A 44 -0.89 -21.22 -17.62
CA ALA A 44 0.46 -21.26 -17.04
C ALA A 44 1.23 -19.93 -17.23
N GLU A 45 0.67 -19.00 -18.00
CA GLU A 45 1.26 -17.70 -18.30
C GLU A 45 0.41 -16.58 -17.71
N HIS A 46 1.08 -15.61 -17.08
CA HIS A 46 0.41 -14.43 -16.52
C HIS A 46 -0.14 -13.56 -17.66
N PRO A 47 -1.39 -13.06 -17.55
CA PRO A 47 -1.95 -12.21 -18.57
C PRO A 47 -1.15 -10.91 -18.70
N LEU A 48 -0.75 -10.58 -19.93
CA LEU A 48 -0.18 -9.28 -20.28
C LEU A 48 -1.33 -8.32 -20.58
N ILE A 49 -1.57 -7.38 -19.68
CA ILE A 49 -2.62 -6.36 -19.80
C ILE A 49 -1.95 -5.04 -20.20
N SER A 50 -2.45 -4.39 -21.26
CA SER A 50 -1.89 -3.11 -21.70
C SER A 50 -2.31 -1.96 -20.78
N HIS A 51 -1.54 -0.87 -20.74
CA HIS A 51 -1.90 0.33 -19.97
C HIS A 51 -3.28 0.86 -20.37
N THR A 52 -3.62 0.83 -21.67
CA THR A 52 -4.91 1.30 -22.19
C THR A 52 -6.10 0.49 -21.65
N GLU A 53 -5.90 -0.79 -21.35
CA GLU A 53 -6.95 -1.65 -20.78
C GLU A 53 -7.22 -1.35 -19.31
N ILE A 54 -6.21 -0.95 -18.55
CA ILE A 54 -6.36 -0.63 -17.12
C ILE A 54 -6.67 0.85 -16.86
N GLU A 55 -6.41 1.74 -17.82
CA GLU A 55 -6.61 3.19 -17.68
C GLU A 55 -8.00 3.58 -17.13
N PRO A 56 -9.12 2.97 -17.56
CA PRO A 56 -10.44 3.33 -17.04
C PRO A 56 -10.61 3.07 -15.53
N TRP A 57 -9.75 2.25 -14.92
CA TRP A 57 -9.82 1.87 -13.50
C TRP A 57 -8.73 2.56 -12.66
N ILE A 58 -7.88 3.40 -13.27
CA ILE A 58 -6.82 4.14 -12.59
C ILE A 58 -7.34 5.50 -12.13
N HIS A 59 -7.32 5.73 -10.81
CA HIS A 59 -7.52 7.05 -10.23
C HIS A 59 -6.21 7.83 -10.20
N ARG A 60 -6.21 9.07 -10.70
CA ARG A 60 -5.04 9.95 -10.74
C ARG A 60 -5.21 11.08 -9.73
N PHE A 61 -4.19 11.29 -8.91
CA PHE A 61 -4.08 12.42 -7.98
C PHE A 61 -2.90 13.29 -8.38
N ARG A 62 -3.08 14.61 -8.33
CA ARG A 62 -2.00 15.60 -8.47
C ARG A 62 -2.41 16.89 -7.74
N SER A 63 -1.48 17.43 -6.97
CA SER A 63 -1.52 18.77 -6.40
C SER A 63 -0.74 19.76 -7.25
N GLU A 64 -1.20 21.01 -7.31
CA GLU A 64 -0.52 22.11 -8.00
C GLU A 64 0.75 22.52 -7.25
N GLY A 65 1.79 22.90 -7.99
CA GLY A 65 3.09 23.28 -7.40
C GLY A 65 3.92 22.11 -6.86
N THR A 66 3.38 20.89 -6.83
CA THR A 66 4.12 19.68 -6.47
C THR A 66 4.96 19.18 -7.65
N VAL A 67 6.25 18.98 -7.38
CA VAL A 67 7.28 18.54 -8.34
C VAL A 67 7.52 17.04 -8.25
N ASP A 68 7.50 16.47 -7.05
CA ASP A 68 7.85 15.07 -6.81
C ASP A 68 6.96 14.41 -5.75
N TYR A 69 6.60 13.15 -5.97
CA TYR A 69 5.86 12.29 -5.04
C TYR A 69 6.74 11.07 -4.73
N SER A 70 7.58 11.20 -3.70
CA SER A 70 8.68 10.25 -3.46
C SER A 70 8.42 9.25 -2.33
N GLN A 71 7.49 9.55 -1.41
CA GLN A 71 7.18 8.67 -0.29
C GLN A 71 5.68 8.41 -0.19
N LEU A 72 5.32 7.17 0.15
CA LEU A 72 3.95 6.73 0.35
C LEU A 72 3.87 5.95 1.65
N THR A 73 2.86 6.21 2.46
CA THR A 73 2.56 5.43 3.65
C THR A 73 1.06 5.29 3.78
N PHE A 74 0.60 4.07 4.06
CA PHE A 74 -0.81 3.79 4.28
C PHE A 74 -1.07 3.70 5.78
N ASP A 75 -2.06 4.44 6.26
CA ASP A 75 -2.61 4.28 7.60
C ASP A 75 -3.93 3.49 7.51
N PRO A 76 -3.92 2.18 7.78
CA PRO A 76 -5.13 1.36 7.75
C PRO A 76 -6.15 1.74 8.84
N GLY A 77 -5.70 2.35 9.95
CA GLY A 77 -6.59 2.75 11.05
C GLY A 77 -7.49 3.91 10.66
N GLN A 78 -6.97 4.82 9.83
CA GLN A 78 -7.70 5.99 9.32
C GLN A 78 -8.21 5.78 7.88
N ASN A 79 -7.82 4.67 7.23
CA ASN A 79 -8.07 4.38 5.82
C ASN A 79 -7.54 5.52 4.91
N GLU A 80 -6.36 6.03 5.25
CA GLU A 80 -5.73 7.16 4.60
C GLU A 80 -4.42 6.76 3.91
N LEU A 81 -4.18 7.34 2.72
CA LEU A 81 -2.90 7.28 2.03
C LEU A 81 -2.18 8.61 2.22
N ILE A 82 -1.08 8.58 2.95
CA ILE A 82 -0.22 9.74 3.17
C ILE A 82 0.85 9.73 2.07
N VAL A 83 0.98 10.85 1.37
CA VAL A 83 1.94 11.02 0.28
C VAL A 83 2.94 12.11 0.66
N GLY A 84 4.22 11.72 0.80
CA GLY A 84 5.32 12.66 0.94
C GLY A 84 5.67 13.25 -0.42
N ALA A 85 5.62 14.58 -0.50
CA ALA A 85 5.81 15.30 -1.75
C ALA A 85 6.75 16.50 -1.59
N SER A 86 7.41 16.88 -2.68
CA SER A 86 8.28 18.05 -2.76
C SER A 86 7.71 19.04 -3.78
N GLY A 87 7.63 20.31 -3.42
CA GLY A 87 7.13 21.35 -4.30
C GLY A 87 6.88 22.66 -3.57
N THR A 88 6.46 23.66 -4.32
CA THR A 88 6.19 25.02 -3.82
C THR A 88 4.71 25.21 -3.44
N GLY A 89 3.96 24.12 -3.32
CA GLY A 89 2.57 24.12 -2.91
C GLY A 89 2.13 22.76 -2.39
N ALA A 90 1.69 22.70 -1.13
CA ALA A 90 0.68 21.76 -0.62
C ALA A 90 0.25 22.07 0.82
N GLU A 91 -1.01 21.71 1.10
CA GLU A 91 -1.89 21.88 2.28
C GLU A 91 -1.35 21.52 3.68
N ALA A 92 -0.12 21.02 3.82
CA ALA A 92 0.55 20.83 5.11
C ALA A 92 2.09 20.81 4.90
N GLU A 93 2.76 21.94 5.16
CA GLU A 93 4.13 22.21 4.67
C GLU A 93 5.18 22.24 5.79
N TRP A 94 6.14 21.32 5.79
CA TRP A 94 7.18 21.25 6.84
C TRP A 94 8.14 22.45 6.83
N HIS A 95 8.07 23.26 7.88
CA HIS A 95 8.93 24.41 8.08
C HIS A 95 10.29 24.07 8.70
N CYS A 96 11.34 24.77 8.24
CA CYS A 96 12.61 24.91 8.97
C CYS A 96 12.62 26.25 9.75
N ASP A 97 13.22 26.29 10.94
CA ASP A 97 13.42 27.55 11.67
C ASP A 97 14.37 28.51 10.91
N GLU A 98 14.26 29.83 11.17
CA GLU A 98 14.98 30.89 10.43
C GLU A 98 16.51 30.81 10.57
N PHE A 99 17.00 30.26 11.68
CA PHE A 99 18.42 30.02 11.92
C PHE A 99 18.96 28.85 11.06
N THR A 100 18.23 27.74 11.03
CA THR A 100 18.53 26.56 10.20
C THR A 100 18.39 26.90 8.72
N LYS A 101 17.42 27.76 8.36
CA LYS A 101 17.32 28.38 7.04
C LYS A 101 18.61 29.12 6.70
N GLY A 102 19.06 30.08 7.52
CA GLY A 102 20.32 30.80 7.32
C GLY A 102 21.55 29.89 7.18
N ALA A 103 21.62 28.82 7.97
CA ALA A 103 22.69 27.83 7.87
C ALA A 103 22.64 27.02 6.55
N CYS A 104 21.45 26.65 6.07
CA CYS A 104 21.27 26.01 4.75
C CYS A 104 21.59 26.96 3.59
N PHE A 105 21.19 28.24 3.66
CA PHE A 105 21.49 29.26 2.65
C PHE A 105 22.97 29.57 2.56
N SER A 106 23.68 29.63 3.70
CA SER A 106 25.13 29.80 3.74
C SER A 106 25.88 28.66 3.02
N ARG A 107 25.19 27.54 2.74
CA ARG A 107 25.68 26.37 2.00
C ARG A 107 24.98 26.16 0.64
N GLY A 108 24.20 27.14 0.16
CA GLY A 108 23.67 27.20 -1.21
C GLY A 108 22.39 26.41 -1.50
N LYS A 109 21.48 26.21 -0.53
CA LYS A 109 20.21 25.47 -0.73
C LYS A 109 18.96 26.36 -0.61
N SER A 110 17.88 26.06 -1.35
CA SER A 110 16.67 26.89 -1.53
C SER A 110 15.56 26.69 -0.47
N GLU A 111 14.58 27.63 -0.46
CA GLU A 111 13.52 27.85 0.54
C GLU A 111 12.36 26.83 0.57
N LEU A 112 11.67 26.76 1.73
CA LEU A 112 10.34 26.15 1.96
C LEU A 112 9.59 26.89 3.10
N THR A 113 8.29 27.14 2.94
CA THR A 113 7.38 27.97 3.79
C THR A 113 6.29 27.12 4.50
N ASN A 114 5.03 27.54 4.74
CA ASN A 114 4.35 27.74 6.07
C ASN A 114 3.55 26.59 6.76
N LEU A 115 3.56 26.49 8.11
CA LEU A 115 2.82 25.46 8.90
C LEU A 115 2.02 26.04 10.08
N THR A 116 0.85 25.45 10.35
CA THR A 116 -0.16 25.93 11.30
C THR A 116 -0.10 25.31 12.70
N GLU A 117 0.48 24.12 12.90
CA GLU A 117 0.75 23.59 14.25
C GLU A 117 1.81 22.46 14.24
N VAL A 118 2.85 22.61 15.06
CA VAL A 118 3.92 21.63 15.27
C VAL A 118 3.86 21.18 16.73
N HIS A 119 3.66 19.88 16.96
CA HIS A 119 3.63 19.35 18.33
C HIS A 119 5.02 19.25 18.94
N ASP A 120 5.99 18.67 18.23
CA ASP A 120 7.38 18.52 18.69
C ASP A 120 8.36 18.64 17.53
N GLN A 121 9.47 19.37 17.75
CA GLN A 121 10.56 19.49 16.79
C GLN A 121 11.74 18.60 17.22
N ILE A 122 12.06 17.58 16.42
CA ILE A 122 13.18 16.67 16.68
C ILE A 122 14.25 16.79 15.58
N SER A 123 15.51 16.52 15.93
CA SER A 123 16.60 16.53 14.95
C SER A 123 16.39 15.46 13.87
N GLY A 124 16.51 15.84 12.59
CA GLY A 124 16.48 14.90 11.46
C GLY A 124 17.78 14.11 11.27
N MET A 125 18.86 14.47 11.98
CA MET A 125 20.13 13.75 11.91
C MET A 125 19.90 12.26 12.20
N ALA A 126 20.45 11.39 11.34
CA ALA A 126 20.28 9.94 11.40
C ALA A 126 18.89 9.40 11.05
N ARG A 127 17.91 10.26 10.79
CA ARG A 127 16.51 9.89 10.53
C ARG A 127 16.11 10.16 9.09
N CYS A 128 16.65 11.21 8.49
CA CYS A 128 16.48 11.55 7.09
C CYS A 128 17.80 12.09 6.49
N PRO A 129 17.98 11.99 5.16
CA PRO A 129 19.18 12.50 4.52
C PRO A 129 19.17 14.03 4.44
N TYR A 130 20.36 14.65 4.47
CA TYR A 130 20.52 16.09 4.24
C TYR A 130 20.32 16.51 2.78
N ASN A 131 20.38 15.57 1.84
CA ASN A 131 20.22 15.80 0.41
C ASN A 131 19.05 14.96 -0.08
N PRO A 132 18.02 15.54 -0.73
CA PRO A 132 16.87 14.78 -1.23
C PRO A 132 17.26 13.74 -2.30
N LEU A 133 18.42 13.90 -2.94
CA LEU A 133 18.94 12.95 -3.92
C LEU A 133 19.64 11.73 -3.29
N HIS A 134 19.86 11.71 -1.97
CA HIS A 134 20.47 10.56 -1.31
C HIS A 134 19.42 9.49 -1.02
N ASN A 135 19.75 8.26 -1.37
CA ASN A 135 18.92 7.11 -1.05
C ASN A 135 18.83 6.93 0.48
N SER A 136 17.61 6.68 0.95
CA SER A 136 17.33 6.48 2.36
C SER A 136 16.17 5.53 2.51
N THR A 137 16.21 4.70 3.56
CA THR A 137 15.10 3.82 3.92
C THR A 137 14.82 3.95 5.41
N ALA A 138 13.55 3.84 5.80
CA ALA A 138 13.15 3.93 7.20
C ALA A 138 11.95 3.04 7.47
N LEU A 139 11.83 2.58 8.71
CA LEU A 139 10.68 1.86 9.24
C LEU A 139 10.42 2.27 10.68
N ILE A 140 9.15 2.29 11.07
CA ILE A 140 8.74 2.50 12.46
C ILE A 140 8.13 1.19 12.95
N THR A 141 8.58 0.69 14.09
CA THR A 141 8.03 -0.50 14.72
C THR A 141 6.69 -0.19 15.39
N SER A 142 5.89 -1.22 15.65
CA SER A 142 4.67 -1.08 16.47
C SER A 142 4.94 -0.60 17.90
N SER A 143 6.18 -0.74 18.40
CA SER A 143 6.64 -0.19 19.67
C SER A 143 7.02 1.30 19.61
N GLY A 144 6.96 1.93 18.43
CA GLY A 144 7.30 3.34 18.24
C GLY A 144 8.80 3.61 18.04
N GLU A 145 9.60 2.59 17.72
CA GLU A 145 11.03 2.74 17.42
C GLU A 145 11.22 2.97 15.92
N LEU A 146 11.95 4.02 15.58
CA LEU A 146 12.36 4.35 14.21
C LEU A 146 13.73 3.73 13.92
N TYR A 147 13.78 2.86 12.91
CA TYR A 147 15.01 2.41 12.30
C TYR A 147 15.17 3.08 10.95
N ALA A 148 16.28 3.79 10.74
CA ALA A 148 16.58 4.49 9.50
C ALA A 148 17.98 4.11 9.00
N ALA A 149 18.10 3.91 7.69
CA ALA A 149 19.36 3.72 7.00
C ALA A 149 19.57 4.92 6.06
N THR A 150 20.51 5.79 6.43
CA THR A 150 20.73 7.07 5.73
C THR A 150 22.16 7.58 5.95
N ALA A 151 22.51 8.66 5.26
CA ALA A 151 23.76 9.38 5.51
C ALA A 151 23.62 10.30 6.73
N MET A 152 24.53 10.14 7.70
CA MET A 152 24.55 10.89 8.96
C MET A 152 25.15 12.30 8.81
N ASP A 153 25.90 12.53 7.73
CA ASP A 153 26.65 13.75 7.50
C ASP A 153 26.25 14.44 6.20
N PHE A 154 26.57 15.74 6.11
CA PHE A 154 26.26 16.53 4.92
C PHE A 154 26.97 16.03 3.67
N SER A 155 28.16 15.42 3.81
CA SER A 155 28.94 14.92 2.67
C SER A 155 28.54 13.53 2.18
N GLY A 156 27.61 12.82 2.83
CA GLY A 156 27.22 11.47 2.42
C GLY A 156 28.27 10.39 2.73
N ARG A 157 29.29 10.70 3.54
CA ARG A 157 30.44 9.82 3.81
C ARG A 157 30.30 8.98 5.08
N ASP A 158 29.32 9.27 5.92
CA ASP A 158 29.00 8.48 7.11
C ASP A 158 27.64 7.78 6.93
N PRO A 159 27.59 6.68 6.15
CA PRO A 159 26.39 5.85 6.09
C PRO A 159 26.19 5.14 7.43
N ALA A 160 24.96 5.15 7.94
CA ALA A 160 24.63 4.43 9.15
C ALA A 160 23.25 3.79 9.07
N ILE A 161 23.10 2.65 9.76
CA ILE A 161 21.80 2.15 10.20
C ILE A 161 21.65 2.60 11.65
N TYR A 162 20.59 3.34 11.92
CA TYR A 162 20.35 4.03 13.18
C TYR A 162 18.98 3.66 13.74
N ARG A 163 18.95 3.29 15.02
CA ARG A 163 17.71 3.17 15.80
C ARG A 163 17.56 4.38 16.69
N SER A 164 16.39 4.98 16.64
CA SER A 164 16.00 6.13 17.46
C SER A 164 14.51 6.09 17.74
N LEU A 165 14.01 6.97 18.61
CA LEU A 165 12.60 6.99 19.03
C LEU A 165 12.21 5.69 19.77
N GLY A 166 11.28 5.79 20.71
CA GLY A 166 10.93 4.68 21.61
C GLY A 166 11.74 4.63 22.91
N GLY A 167 11.59 3.53 23.66
CA GLY A 167 12.10 3.41 25.03
C GLY A 167 13.54 2.91 25.16
N LEU A 168 14.15 2.42 24.08
CA LEU A 168 15.52 1.92 24.10
C LEU A 168 16.54 3.03 23.78
N PRO A 169 17.76 2.95 24.33
CA PRO A 169 18.83 3.87 23.96
C PRO A 169 19.10 3.85 22.45
N PRO A 170 19.53 4.99 21.86
CA PRO A 170 19.90 5.03 20.46
C PRO A 170 21.00 4.01 20.14
N LEU A 171 20.91 3.40 18.96
CA LEU A 171 21.87 2.40 18.49
C LEU A 171 22.31 2.75 17.07
N ARG A 172 23.60 2.60 16.78
CA ARG A 172 24.15 2.82 15.43
C ARG A 172 25.15 1.75 15.02
N THR A 173 25.30 1.57 13.71
CA THR A 173 26.42 0.81 13.13
C THR A 173 27.76 1.49 13.39
N ALA A 174 28.84 0.69 13.40
CA ALA A 174 30.20 1.19 13.62
C ALA A 174 30.60 2.23 12.54
N GLN A 175 31.05 3.39 13.00
CA GLN A 175 31.44 4.50 12.13
C GLN A 175 32.73 4.18 11.37
N TYR A 176 32.79 4.58 10.09
CA TYR A 176 33.97 4.44 9.22
C TYR A 176 34.55 3.01 9.17
N ASN A 177 33.69 2.01 9.33
CA ASN A 177 34.08 0.62 9.29
C ASN A 177 33.49 -0.06 8.05
N SER A 178 34.32 -0.21 7.02
CA SER A 178 33.92 -0.82 5.75
C SER A 178 33.49 -2.29 5.86
N LYS A 179 33.78 -2.97 6.98
CA LYS A 179 33.25 -4.31 7.26
C LYS A 179 31.77 -4.28 7.65
N TRP A 180 31.26 -3.15 8.11
CA TRP A 180 29.86 -2.95 8.48
C TRP A 180 29.09 -2.34 7.31
N LEU A 181 29.54 -1.20 6.82
CA LEU A 181 28.94 -0.48 5.70
C LEU A 181 30.04 0.11 4.83
N ASN A 182 29.96 -0.13 3.53
CA ASN A 182 30.89 0.43 2.55
C ASN A 182 30.13 1.43 1.67
N GLY A 183 30.37 2.72 1.89
CA GLY A 183 29.58 3.78 1.28
C GLY A 183 30.01 4.10 -0.16
N ILE A 184 29.14 3.79 -1.12
CA ILE A 184 28.78 4.72 -2.19
C ILE A 184 27.27 4.88 -2.04
N VAL A 185 26.82 5.96 -1.39
CA VAL A 185 25.41 6.35 -1.32
C VAL A 185 25.17 7.45 -2.32
#